data_AF-A0A2E6JI83-F1
#
_entry.id   AF-A0A2E6JI83-F1
#
_cell.length_a   1.000
_cell.length_b   1.000
_cell.length_c   1.000
_cell.angle_alpha   90.00
_cell.angle_beta   90.00
_cell.angle_gamma   90.00
#
_symmetry.space_group_name_H-M   'P 1'
#
loop_
_entity.id
_entity.type
_entity.pdbx_description
1 polymer ?
#
loop_
_entity_poly.entity_id
_entity_poly.type
_entity_poly.pdbx_seq_one_letter_code
_entity_poly.pdbx_strand_id
1 'polypeptide(L)'
;MDFVASHIFTIIIFVAPLIYSIQPLLLSKINVINNAYDKDLLKRKKIILYRQIKELEMEFDIGNLNKDDFLSRRSEIKAEVSEIIASLKKK
;
A
#
# COMPACT_ATOMS: atom_id res chain seq x y z
N MET A 1 4.88 -28.61 -44.67
CA MET A 1 3.75 -27.91 -44.01
C MET A 1 2.67 -28.86 -43.52
N ASP A 2 2.55 -30.08 -44.09
CA ASP A 2 1.47 -31.02 -43.75
C ASP A 2 1.60 -31.68 -42.38
N PHE A 3 2.83 -31.92 -41.91
CA PHE A 3 3.09 -32.50 -40.59
C PHE A 3 2.63 -31.59 -39.45
N VAL A 4 2.88 -30.28 -39.58
CA VAL A 4 2.46 -29.27 -38.59
C VAL A 4 0.94 -29.11 -38.60
N ALA A 5 0.31 -29.10 -39.78
CA ALA A 5 -1.14 -28.98 -39.91
C ALA A 5 -1.90 -30.19 -39.31
N SER A 6 -1.38 -31.41 -39.51
CA SER A 6 -1.96 -32.65 -39.00
C SER A 6 -1.79 -32.84 -37.48
N HIS A 7 -0.73 -32.29 -36.89
CA HIS A 7 -0.40 -32.46 -35.47
C HIS A 7 -0.60 -31.18 -34.65
N ILE A 8 -1.25 -30.17 -35.22
CA ILE A 8 -1.42 -28.85 -34.59
C ILE A 8 -2.12 -28.95 -33.24
N PHE A 9 -3.08 -29.87 -33.11
CA PHE A 9 -3.82 -30.10 -31.88
C PHE A 9 -2.92 -30.64 -30.75
N THR A 10 -2.05 -31.59 -31.07
CA THR A 10 -1.07 -32.16 -30.14
C THR A 10 -0.08 -31.10 -29.67
N ILE A 11 0.38 -30.25 -30.60
CA ILE A 11 1.29 -29.14 -30.28
C ILE A 11 0.61 -28.14 -29.33
N ILE A 12 -0.64 -27.77 -29.59
CA ILE A 12 -1.38 -26.81 -28.75
C ILE A 12 -1.57 -27.35 -27.33
N ILE A 13 -1.99 -28.61 -27.15
CA ILE A 13 -2.19 -29.20 -25.82
C ILE A 13 -0.90 -29.23 -25.00
N PHE A 14 0.25 -29.41 -25.65
CA PHE A 14 1.53 -29.45 -24.97
C PHE A 14 2.09 -28.05 -24.67
N VAL A 15 1.90 -27.09 -25.58
CA VAL A 15 2.48 -25.74 -25.47
C VAL A 15 1.59 -24.80 -24.65
N ALA A 16 0.26 -24.94 -24.71
CA ALA A 16 -0.66 -24.04 -24.01
C ALA A 16 -0.47 -24.02 -22.48
N PRO A 17 -0.26 -25.15 -21.78
CA PRO A 17 0.02 -25.14 -20.35
C PRO A 17 1.34 -24.45 -19.99
N LEU A 18 2.36 -24.58 -20.84
CA LEU A 18 3.65 -23.91 -20.65
C LEU A 18 3.50 -22.40 -20.74
N ILE A 19 2.77 -21.91 -21.75
CA ILE A 19 2.46 -20.48 -21.89
C ILE A 19 1.65 -19.99 -20.70
N TYR A 20 0.61 -20.74 -20.28
CA TYR A 20 -0.22 -20.38 -19.14
C TYR A 20 0.58 -20.30 -17.83
N SER A 21 1.57 -21.18 -17.64
CA SER A 21 2.44 -21.16 -16.46
C SER A 21 3.38 -19.96 -16.43
N ILE A 22 3.83 -19.47 -17.60
CA ILE A 22 4.74 -18.31 -17.72
C ILE A 22 3.95 -16.98 -17.74
N GLN A 23 2.71 -17.00 -18.22
CA GLN A 23 1.81 -15.84 -18.29
C GLN A 23 1.77 -14.99 -17.00
N PRO A 24 1.66 -15.54 -15.77
CA PRO A 24 1.64 -14.75 -14.55
C PRO A 24 2.95 -14.01 -14.26
N LEU A 25 4.10 -14.48 -14.75
CA LEU A 25 5.37 -13.76 -14.58
C LEU A 25 5.49 -12.57 -15.52
N LEU A 26 4.82 -12.62 -16.68
CA LEU A 26 4.84 -11.56 -17.70
C LEU A 26 3.72 -10.53 -17.51
N LEU A 27 2.70 -10.86 -16.73
CA LEU A 27 1.70 -9.90 -16.28
C LEU A 27 2.38 -8.88 -15.37
N SER A 28 2.48 -7.63 -15.85
CA SER A 28 2.86 -6.50 -15.00
C SER A 28 1.99 -6.50 -13.76
N LYS A 29 2.58 -6.26 -12.57
CA LYS A 29 1.84 -6.14 -11.31
C LYS A 29 0.55 -5.40 -11.58
N ILE A 30 -0.58 -6.05 -11.34
CA ILE A 30 -1.88 -5.41 -11.39
C ILE A 30 -1.75 -4.20 -10.48
N ASN A 31 -1.63 -3.01 -11.07
CA ASN A 31 -1.76 -1.77 -10.33
C ASN A 31 -3.23 -1.74 -9.96
N VAL A 32 -3.55 -2.35 -8.82
CA VAL A 32 -4.84 -2.15 -8.18
C VAL A 32 -4.89 -0.65 -7.95
N ILE A 33 -5.63 0.06 -8.79
CA ILE A 33 -5.89 1.48 -8.61
C ILE A 33 -6.78 1.54 -7.37
N ASN A 34 -6.14 1.50 -6.21
CA ASN A 34 -6.72 1.41 -4.88
C ASN A 34 -7.35 2.74 -4.45
N ASN A 35 -7.79 3.62 -5.35
CA ASN A 35 -8.17 4.99 -5.00
C ASN A 35 -9.26 5.08 -3.91
N ALA A 36 -10.17 4.10 -3.82
CA ALA A 36 -11.16 4.04 -2.74
C ALA A 36 -10.59 3.40 -1.46
N TYR A 37 -9.89 2.27 -1.57
CA TYR A 37 -9.30 1.56 -0.43
C TYR A 37 -8.19 2.37 0.24
N ASP A 38 -7.34 3.03 -0.53
CA ASP A 38 -6.29 3.92 -0.04
C ASP A 38 -6.87 5.11 0.71
N LYS A 39 -7.95 5.73 0.22
CA LYS A 39 -8.55 6.87 0.92
C LYS A 39 -9.10 6.45 2.29
N ASP A 40 -9.72 5.28 2.39
CA ASP A 40 -10.23 4.78 3.68
C ASP A 40 -9.12 4.26 4.60
N LEU A 41 -8.02 3.74 4.05
CA LEU A 41 -6.80 3.46 4.82
C LEU A 41 -6.17 4.75 5.37
N LEU A 42 -6.04 5.78 4.53
CA LEU A 42 -5.47 7.08 4.92
C LEU A 42 -6.33 7.77 5.99
N LYS A 43 -7.67 7.70 5.89
CA LYS A 43 -8.57 8.18 6.96
C LYS A 43 -8.34 7.44 8.27
N ARG A 44 -8.21 6.11 8.24
CA ARG A 44 -7.93 5.31 9.44
C ARG A 44 -6.57 5.65 10.05
N LYS A 45 -5.54 5.78 9.20
CA LYS A 45 -4.19 6.17 9.64
C LYS A 45 -4.20 7.55 10.30
N LYS A 46 -4.92 8.52 9.75
CA LYS A 46 -5.12 9.85 10.36
C LYS A 46 -5.71 9.77 11.78
N ILE A 47 -6.74 8.95 12.00
CA ILE A 47 -7.37 8.77 13.32
C ILE A 47 -6.35 8.21 14.33
N ILE A 48 -5.55 7.23 13.91
CA ILE A 48 -4.51 6.63 14.76
C ILE A 48 -3.46 7.67 15.17
N LEU A 49 -2.96 8.48 14.23
CA LEU A 49 -1.99 9.53 14.53
C LEU A 49 -2.55 10.57 15.52
N TYR A 50 -3.83 10.96 15.38
CA TYR A 50 -4.46 11.86 16.35
C TYR A 50 -4.58 11.25 17.74
N ARG A 51 -4.85 9.95 17.83
CA ARG A 51 -4.81 9.25 19.11
C ARG A 51 -3.40 9.25 19.69
N GLN A 52 -2.35 9.03 18.89
CA GLN A 52 -0.97 9.09 19.35
C GLN A 52 -0.56 10.48 19.85
N ILE A 53 -1.03 11.56 19.22
CA ILE A 53 -0.81 12.92 19.76
C ILE A 53 -1.42 13.04 21.15
N LYS A 54 -2.64 12.53 21.35
CA LYS A 54 -3.31 12.57 22.65
C LYS A 54 -2.58 11.74 23.70
N GLU A 55 -2.14 10.53 23.33
CA GLU A 55 -1.35 9.66 24.23
C GLU A 55 -0.03 10.33 24.62
N LEU A 56 0.65 10.96 23.65
CA LEU A 56 1.88 11.74 23.89
C LEU A 56 1.65 12.94 24.81
N GLU A 57 0.53 13.66 24.65
CA GLU A 57 0.12 14.76 25.52
C GLU A 57 -0.15 14.25 26.94
N MET A 58 -0.82 13.09 27.08
CA MET A 58 -1.03 12.45 28.38
C MET A 58 0.27 12.01 29.05
N GLU A 59 1.23 11.43 28.30
CA GLU A 59 2.54 11.04 28.81
C GLU A 59 3.35 12.23 29.33
N PHE A 60 3.24 13.38 28.65
CA PHE A 60 3.85 14.63 29.09
C PHE A 60 3.18 15.17 30.35
N ASP A 61 1.85 15.17 30.41
CA ASP A 61 1.08 15.68 31.54
C ASP A 61 1.33 14.88 32.84
N ILE A 62 1.58 13.57 32.75
CA ILE A 62 1.96 12.73 33.89
C ILE A 62 3.46 12.81 34.25
N GLY A 63 4.23 13.63 33.54
CA GLY A 63 5.67 13.83 33.77
C GLY A 63 6.56 12.67 33.34
N ASN A 64 6.06 11.74 32.52
CA ASN A 64 6.82 10.60 32.02
C ASN A 64 7.63 10.93 30.76
N LEU A 65 7.45 12.14 30.22
CA LEU A 65 8.15 12.63 29.03
C LEU A 65 8.71 14.03 29.29
N ASN A 66 9.96 14.25 28.90
CA ASN A 66 10.55 15.59 29.00
C ASN A 66 9.98 16.51 27.90
N LYS A 67 10.16 17.82 28.07
CA LYS A 67 9.58 18.82 27.15
C LYS A 67 10.19 18.77 25.75
N ASP A 68 11.49 18.54 25.64
CA ASP A 68 12.18 18.56 24.35
C ASP A 68 11.79 17.34 23.49
N ASP A 69 11.72 16.15 24.10
CA ASP A 69 11.25 14.92 23.46
C ASP A 69 9.77 15.00 23.12
N PHE A 70 8.95 15.60 23.99
CA PHE A 70 7.54 15.89 23.69
C PHE A 70 7.40 16.75 22.44
N LEU A 71 8.15 17.85 22.36
CA LEU A 71 8.10 18.76 21.22
C LEU A 71 8.61 18.07 19.94
N SER A 72 9.69 17.30 20.02
CA SER A 72 10.24 16.56 18.87
C SER A 72 9.23 15.54 18.33
N ARG A 73 8.74 14.64 19.18
CA ARG A 73 7.77 13.60 18.79
C ARG A 73 6.47 14.20 18.28
N ARG A 74 5.98 15.27 18.90
CA ARG A 74 4.76 15.96 18.47
C ARG A 74 4.95 16.60 17.09
N SER A 75 6.13 17.13 16.80
CA SER A 75 6.47 17.68 15.49
C SER A 75 6.50 16.59 14.41
N GLU A 76 7.12 15.44 14.70
CA GLU A 76 7.17 14.28 13.80
C GLU A 76 5.76 13.76 13.46
N ILE A 77 4.93 13.53 14.47
CA ILE A 77 3.56 13.05 14.24
C ILE A 77 2.74 14.07 13.45
N LYS A 78 2.94 15.38 13.69
CA LYS A 78 2.28 16.44 12.89
C LYS A 78 2.74 16.46 11.44
N ALA A 79 4.02 16.22 11.17
CA ALA A 79 4.53 16.11 9.80
C ALA A 79 3.86 14.94 9.07
N GLU A 80 3.77 13.78 9.72
CA GLU A 80 3.11 12.61 9.14
C GLU A 80 1.61 12.84 8.89
N VAL A 81 0.90 13.50 9.82
CA VAL A 81 -0.49 13.93 9.60
C VAL A 81 -0.61 14.85 8.37
N SER A 82 0.33 15.79 8.20
CA SER A 82 0.33 16.72 7.08
C SER A 82 0.46 15.99 5.75
N GLU A 83 1.35 15.00 5.66
CA GLU A 83 1.54 14.16 4.47
C GLU A 83 0.28 13.36 4.14
N ILE A 84 -0.40 12.81 5.15
CA ILE A 84 -1.66 12.08 4.96
C ILE A 84 -2.76 13.02 4.47
N ILE A 85 -2.88 14.23 5.04
CA ILE A 85 -3.86 15.22 4.59
C ILE A 85 -3.57 15.66 3.15
N ALA A 86 -2.30 15.87 2.80
CA ALA A 86 -1.88 16.21 1.44
C ALA A 86 -2.25 15.08 0.46
N SER A 87 -2.02 13.82 0.86
CA SER A 87 -2.36 12.63 0.07
C SER A 87 -3.87 12.45 -0.11
N LEU A 88 -4.66 12.74 0.94
CA LEU A 88 -6.13 12.74 0.86
C LEU A 88 -6.69 13.86 -0.03
N LYS A 89 -5.99 14.99 -0.11
CA LYS A 89 -6.40 16.16 -0.92
C LYS A 89 -5.96 16.05 -2.38
N LYS A 90 -4.95 15.24 -2.68
CA LYS A 90 -4.51 14.95 -4.06
C LYS A 90 -5.65 14.18 -4.76
N LYS A 91 -6.18 14.79 -5.82
CA LYS A 91 -7.43 14.41 -6.47
C LYS A 91 -7.31 13.11 -7.25
#